data_AF-A0A7S3T4I5-F1
#
_entry.id   AF-A0A7S3T4I5-F1
#
_cell.length_a   1.000
_cell.length_b   1.000
_cell.length_c   1.000
_cell.angle_alpha   90.00
_cell.angle_beta   90.00
_cell.angle_gamma   90.00
#
_symmetry.space_group_name_H-M   'P 1'
#
loop_
_entity.id
_entity.type
_entity.pdbx_description
1 polymer ?
#
loop_
_entity_poly.entity_id
_entity_poly.type
_entity_poly.pdbx_seq_one_letter_code
_entity_poly.pdbx_strand_id
1 'polypeptide(L)'
;MLTERGGRGGAVEVAVPRMCAMLALTAIHDVFKVEALLPRVRPEHAPFKGFAAGDVINDHDVAMYYVLDHFPEALPSFAGLDATQRHSVLFTQSKMSFNHGWLVQAEAPPHALFARFKRVIMAGEANPPDVSFYFVHWLTDLAGAVPNPLDGSERLVLGFPYQVLGSFITSFSVLSALATQTETEVFETYLESYWRDAAPRLRLGAPPSGEHAIAMMRLLCQAQSTEAQESVLAAWEKLSADDEKVLCDEMSRTGIADQHFRASAQKRPGGPAILVYYSPQLVRSLTPDSASQALAILAEVYRRSRKLWPLTPLERLDDDARTVTVRIDQIKELKLEDIRAVYSDGNSWLLYKRNEREAVVECHPIDYLAELHTNGHQAAVLKLWRKRTGVAIGGPDSAQTSRRTSASATLSRGSLSLAGHSPDPSWSRLPTGVAREGGEAAAEPAEAAAEA
;
A
#
# COMPACT_ATOMS: atom_id res chain seq x y z
N MET A 1 -2.50 25.71 11.76
CA MET A 1 -3.43 25.87 12.91
C MET A 1 -3.07 27.06 13.78
N LEU A 2 -1.82 27.51 13.74
CA LEU A 2 -1.32 28.62 14.53
C LEU A 2 -0.82 29.72 13.59
N THR A 3 -1.06 30.99 13.92
CA THR A 3 -0.53 32.14 13.17
C THR A 3 0.36 32.98 14.07
N GLU A 4 1.56 33.33 13.61
CA GLU A 4 2.43 34.27 14.30
C GLU A 4 1.99 35.70 14.02
N ARG A 5 1.79 36.52 15.07
CA ARG A 5 1.77 37.97 14.93
C ARG A 5 3.21 38.49 14.88
N GLY A 6 3.49 39.31 13.86
CA GLY A 6 4.80 39.91 13.63
C GLY A 6 5.40 40.57 14.88
N GLY A 7 6.60 40.09 15.25
CA GLY A 7 7.41 40.55 16.37
C GLY A 7 8.26 39.41 16.92
N ARG A 8 9.53 39.66 17.26
CA ARG A 8 10.42 38.66 17.90
C ARG A 8 9.82 38.29 19.27
N GLY A 9 9.07 37.18 19.32
CA GLY A 9 8.31 36.72 20.49
C GLY A 9 6.79 36.61 20.29
N GLY A 10 6.28 36.59 19.06
CA GLY A 10 4.85 36.60 18.73
C GLY A 10 4.03 35.54 19.45
N ALA A 11 2.97 35.97 20.13
CA ALA A 11 1.95 35.08 20.69
C ALA A 11 1.34 34.23 19.56
N VAL A 12 1.26 32.93 19.81
CA VAL A 12 0.72 31.95 18.89
C VAL A 12 -0.82 31.95 19.02
N GLU A 13 -1.53 32.30 17.94
CA GLU A 13 -3.00 32.35 17.92
C GLU A 13 -3.59 31.21 17.10
N VAL A 14 -4.72 30.65 17.54
CA VAL A 14 -5.45 29.60 16.83
C VAL A 14 -6.20 30.19 15.62
N ALA A 15 -5.86 29.72 14.43
CA ALA A 15 -6.61 30.03 13.22
C ALA A 15 -7.92 29.22 13.17
N VAL A 16 -8.99 29.77 13.77
CA VAL A 16 -10.29 29.10 13.93
C VAL A 16 -10.83 28.48 12.63
N PRO A 17 -10.88 29.18 11.47
CA PRO A 17 -11.37 28.58 10.23
C PRO A 17 -10.57 27.34 9.81
N ARG A 18 -9.24 27.37 10.00
CA ARG A 18 -8.35 26.26 9.66
C ARG A 18 -8.56 25.05 10.58
N MET A 19 -8.82 25.30 11.86
CA MET A 19 -9.16 24.26 12.82
C MET A 19 -10.50 23.61 12.48
N CYS A 20 -11.52 24.40 12.13
CA CYS A 20 -12.81 23.87 11.67
C CYS A 20 -12.66 22.99 10.42
N ALA A 21 -11.83 23.41 9.46
CA ALA A 21 -11.53 22.61 8.27
C ALA A 21 -10.86 21.27 8.62
N MET A 22 -9.92 21.29 9.58
CA MET A 22 -9.26 20.08 10.06
C MET A 22 -10.26 19.13 10.72
N LEU A 23 -11.09 19.63 11.63
CA LEU A 23 -12.12 18.83 12.31
C LEU A 23 -13.12 18.25 11.32
N ALA A 24 -13.57 19.03 10.33
CA ALA A 24 -14.47 18.56 9.28
C ALA A 24 -13.81 17.43 8.48
N LEU A 25 -12.56 17.61 8.06
CA LEU A 25 -11.84 16.58 7.31
C LEU A 25 -11.62 15.31 8.15
N THR A 26 -11.13 15.42 9.39
CA THR A 26 -10.94 14.26 10.28
C THR A 26 -12.24 13.49 10.50
N ALA A 27 -13.38 14.18 10.62
CA ALA A 27 -14.66 13.52 10.83
C ALA A 27 -15.18 12.76 9.58
N ILE A 28 -14.85 13.24 8.37
CA ILE A 28 -15.38 12.65 7.13
C ILE A 28 -14.40 11.71 6.43
N HIS A 29 -13.09 11.82 6.70
CA HIS A 29 -12.02 11.07 6.03
C HIS A 29 -12.28 9.56 6.02
N ASP A 30 -12.75 9.04 7.16
CA ASP A 30 -12.94 7.61 7.37
C ASP A 30 -14.35 7.10 7.05
N VAL A 31 -15.30 7.98 6.71
CA VAL A 31 -16.69 7.59 6.42
C VAL A 31 -16.76 6.58 5.28
N PHE A 32 -15.94 6.77 4.24
CA PHE A 32 -15.90 5.90 3.06
C PHE A 32 -15.07 4.63 3.27
N LYS A 33 -14.60 4.33 4.49
CA LYS A 33 -14.15 2.98 4.85
C LYS A 33 -15.33 2.02 5.08
N VAL A 34 -16.55 2.54 5.25
CA VAL A 34 -17.77 1.75 5.36
C VAL A 34 -18.28 1.42 3.96
N GLU A 35 -18.19 0.16 3.56
CA GLU A 35 -18.53 -0.28 2.18
C GLU A 35 -19.96 0.12 1.75
N ALA A 36 -20.91 0.11 2.69
CA ALA A 36 -22.30 0.50 2.43
C ALA A 36 -22.47 1.98 2.05
N LEU A 37 -21.46 2.82 2.33
CA LEU A 37 -21.46 4.25 2.03
C LEU A 37 -20.65 4.60 0.77
N LEU A 38 -20.05 3.61 0.10
CA LEU A 38 -19.25 3.86 -1.09
C LEU A 38 -20.12 4.36 -2.25
N PRO A 39 -19.74 5.46 -2.92
CA PRO A 39 -20.50 6.01 -4.03
C PRO A 39 -20.34 5.16 -5.29
N ARG A 40 -21.36 5.23 -6.15
CA ARG A 40 -21.28 4.78 -7.54
C ARG A 40 -21.06 5.97 -8.45
N VAL A 41 -20.24 5.79 -9.49
CA VAL A 41 -20.02 6.83 -10.49
C VAL A 41 -21.30 7.05 -11.30
N ARG A 42 -21.86 8.26 -11.23
CA ARG A 42 -22.99 8.66 -12.08
C ARG A 42 -22.58 8.80 -13.55
N PRO A 43 -23.48 8.53 -14.51
CA PRO A 43 -23.17 8.63 -15.95
C PRO A 43 -22.56 9.97 -16.37
N GLU A 44 -23.03 11.07 -15.80
CA GLU A 44 -22.55 12.43 -16.09
C GLU A 44 -21.13 12.73 -15.59
N HIS A 45 -20.60 11.93 -14.65
CA HIS A 45 -19.25 12.08 -14.11
C HIS A 45 -18.29 11.00 -14.62
N ALA A 46 -18.76 10.10 -15.49
CA ALA A 46 -17.95 9.01 -16.02
C ALA A 46 -17.12 9.46 -17.24
N PRO A 47 -15.88 8.93 -17.41
CA PRO A 47 -15.14 8.14 -16.42
C PRO A 47 -14.60 9.04 -15.28
N PHE A 48 -14.62 8.53 -14.05
CA PHE A 48 -14.03 9.22 -12.90
C PHE A 48 -12.81 8.46 -12.40
N LYS A 49 -11.60 9.00 -12.58
CA LYS A 49 -10.34 8.37 -12.11
C LYS A 49 -10.14 6.90 -12.55
N GLY A 50 -10.70 6.52 -13.70
CA GLY A 50 -10.64 5.17 -14.24
C GLY A 50 -11.84 4.28 -13.93
N PHE A 51 -12.78 4.76 -13.12
CA PHE A 51 -14.05 4.09 -12.85
C PHE A 51 -15.09 4.50 -13.91
N ALA A 52 -15.79 3.51 -14.47
CA ALA A 52 -16.87 3.71 -15.45
C ALA A 52 -18.20 4.04 -14.77
N ALA A 53 -19.20 4.44 -15.55
CA ALA A 53 -20.54 4.70 -15.02
C ALA A 53 -21.12 3.43 -14.37
N GLY A 54 -21.64 3.57 -13.15
CA GLY A 54 -22.21 2.49 -12.34
C GLY A 54 -21.21 1.74 -11.46
N ASP A 55 -19.90 1.88 -11.71
CA ASP A 55 -18.86 1.27 -10.88
C ASP A 55 -18.93 1.83 -9.45
N VAL A 56 -18.75 0.94 -8.47
CA VAL A 56 -18.52 1.33 -7.07
C VAL A 56 -17.08 1.79 -6.94
N ILE A 57 -16.87 3.00 -6.41
CA ILE A 57 -15.53 3.46 -6.07
C ILE A 57 -15.13 2.79 -4.77
N ASN A 58 -14.32 1.74 -4.85
CA ASN A 58 -13.88 0.91 -3.71
C ASN A 58 -12.60 1.40 -3.02
N ASP A 59 -12.00 2.47 -3.55
CA ASP A 59 -10.92 3.20 -2.91
C ASP A 59 -11.51 4.36 -2.10
N HIS A 60 -11.37 4.33 -0.77
CA HIS A 60 -11.98 5.32 0.12
C HIS A 60 -11.49 6.76 -0.12
N ASP A 61 -10.24 6.98 -0.53
CA ASP A 61 -9.71 8.31 -0.82
C ASP A 61 -10.35 8.86 -2.10
N VAL A 62 -10.46 8.02 -3.14
CA VAL A 62 -11.13 8.38 -4.40
C VAL A 62 -12.64 8.59 -4.18
N ALA A 63 -13.27 7.77 -3.34
CA ALA A 63 -14.68 7.88 -2.99
C ALA A 63 -14.98 9.19 -2.25
N MET A 64 -14.15 9.53 -1.26
CA MET A 64 -14.24 10.81 -0.57
C MET A 64 -14.08 11.97 -1.53
N TYR A 65 -13.07 11.93 -2.41
CA TYR A 65 -12.88 12.98 -3.40
C TYR A 65 -14.12 13.13 -4.30
N TYR A 66 -14.68 12.03 -4.80
CA TYR A 66 -15.88 12.06 -5.63
C TYR A 66 -17.04 12.79 -4.95
N VAL A 67 -17.28 12.52 -3.66
CA VAL A 67 -18.35 13.18 -2.89
C VAL A 67 -18.01 14.64 -2.60
N LEU A 68 -16.77 14.96 -2.23
CA LEU A 68 -16.37 16.35 -1.98
C LEU A 68 -16.49 17.24 -3.23
N ASP A 69 -16.22 16.69 -4.41
CA ASP A 69 -16.23 17.42 -5.69
C ASP A 69 -17.64 17.57 -6.27
N HIS A 70 -18.44 16.50 -6.22
CA HIS A 70 -19.73 16.44 -6.92
C HIS A 70 -20.96 16.56 -6.01
N PHE A 71 -20.83 16.22 -4.72
CA PHE A 71 -21.95 16.19 -3.76
C PHE A 71 -21.56 16.77 -2.40
N PRO A 72 -20.99 18.00 -2.35
CA PRO A 72 -20.51 18.59 -1.10
C PRO A 72 -21.61 18.68 -0.04
N GLU A 73 -22.87 18.88 -0.44
CA GLU A 73 -24.06 18.95 0.42
C GLU A 73 -24.36 17.65 1.18
N ALA A 74 -23.86 16.50 0.70
CA ALA A 74 -23.96 15.23 1.42
C ALA A 74 -23.09 15.21 2.69
N LEU A 75 -22.14 16.15 2.81
CA LEU A 75 -21.23 16.30 3.94
C LEU A 75 -21.36 17.71 4.54
N PRO A 76 -22.39 17.98 5.37
CA PRO A 76 -22.68 19.34 5.88
C PRO A 76 -21.48 20.02 6.56
N SER A 77 -20.65 19.26 7.29
CA SER A 77 -19.44 19.78 7.94
C SER A 77 -18.42 20.34 6.94
N PHE A 78 -18.36 19.79 5.73
CA PHE A 78 -17.52 20.29 4.64
C PHE A 78 -18.22 21.41 3.86
N ALA A 79 -19.49 21.24 3.51
CA ALA A 79 -20.27 22.25 2.77
C ALA A 79 -20.28 23.61 3.49
N GLY A 80 -20.39 23.59 4.82
CA GLY A 80 -20.42 24.79 5.68
C GLY A 80 -19.09 25.52 5.83
N LEU A 81 -17.96 24.95 5.37
CA LEU A 81 -16.67 25.65 5.40
C LEU A 81 -16.64 26.81 4.40
N ASP A 82 -15.80 27.82 4.63
CA ASP A 82 -15.56 28.84 3.61
C ASP A 82 -14.84 28.26 2.38
N ALA A 83 -14.88 28.99 1.26
CA ALA A 83 -14.32 28.50 0.00
C ALA A 83 -12.81 28.19 0.08
N THR A 84 -12.05 28.97 0.87
CA THR A 84 -10.61 28.77 1.05
C THR A 84 -10.34 27.47 1.80
N GLN A 85 -11.09 27.19 2.87
CA GLN A 85 -10.95 25.95 3.61
C GLN A 85 -11.44 24.73 2.83
N ARG A 86 -12.54 24.85 2.09
CA ARG A 86 -12.98 23.78 1.18
C ARG A 86 -11.91 23.46 0.14
N HIS A 87 -11.27 24.49 -0.42
CA HIS A 87 -10.18 24.32 -1.35
C HIS A 87 -9.02 23.53 -0.73
N SER A 88 -8.62 23.86 0.49
CA SER A 88 -7.53 23.15 1.18
C SER A 88 -7.87 21.68 1.43
N VAL A 89 -9.09 21.38 1.88
CA VAL A 89 -9.54 19.99 2.07
C VAL A 89 -9.59 19.23 0.74
N LEU A 90 -10.10 19.84 -0.33
CA LEU A 90 -10.06 19.26 -1.68
C LEU A 90 -8.63 19.03 -2.14
N PHE A 91 -7.73 19.99 -1.93
CA PHE A 91 -6.33 19.89 -2.31
C PHE A 91 -5.66 18.67 -1.66
N THR A 92 -5.86 18.48 -0.35
CA THR A 92 -5.25 17.38 0.39
C THR A 92 -5.80 16.01 0.01
N GLN A 93 -7.09 15.92 -0.26
CA GLN A 93 -7.74 14.63 -0.55
C GLN A 93 -7.74 14.24 -2.03
N SER A 94 -7.49 15.18 -2.96
CA SER A 94 -7.71 14.90 -4.39
C SER A 94 -6.56 15.28 -5.32
N LYS A 95 -5.89 16.40 -5.06
CA LYS A 95 -4.98 17.02 -6.04
C LYS A 95 -3.57 16.47 -5.93
N MET A 96 -3.09 16.27 -4.70
CA MET A 96 -1.72 15.81 -4.48
C MET A 96 -1.49 14.38 -4.97
N SER A 97 -2.49 13.48 -4.81
CA SER A 97 -2.33 12.02 -4.95
C SER A 97 -1.03 11.51 -4.32
N PHE A 98 -0.69 12.08 -3.17
CA PHE A 98 0.49 11.74 -2.40
C PHE A 98 0.06 10.89 -1.21
N ASN A 99 0.64 9.71 -1.09
CA ASN A 99 0.48 8.86 0.08
C ASN A 99 1.79 8.88 0.87
N HIS A 100 1.76 9.51 2.05
CA HIS A 100 2.94 9.64 2.88
C HIS A 100 3.42 8.29 3.43
N GLY A 101 2.49 7.38 3.71
CA GLY A 101 2.77 5.99 4.07
C GLY A 101 3.67 5.31 3.04
N TRP A 102 3.38 5.49 1.76
CA TRP A 102 4.19 4.91 0.69
C TRP A 102 5.64 5.40 0.67
N LEU A 103 5.88 6.69 1.01
CA LEU A 103 7.23 7.23 1.14
C LEU A 103 7.93 6.67 2.37
N VAL A 104 7.32 6.79 3.55
CA VAL A 104 8.00 6.45 4.82
C VAL A 104 8.36 4.97 4.91
N GLN A 105 7.66 4.13 4.16
CA GLN A 105 7.90 2.69 4.07
C GLN A 105 8.60 2.28 2.77
N ALA A 106 8.98 3.21 1.90
CA ALA A 106 9.58 2.94 0.60
C ALA A 106 8.81 1.92 -0.26
N GLU A 107 7.49 1.96 -0.18
CA GLU A 107 6.58 0.98 -0.78
C GLU A 107 6.29 1.27 -2.25
N ALA A 108 6.08 2.53 -2.61
CA ALA A 108 5.71 2.93 -3.96
C ALA A 108 6.92 3.28 -4.84
N PRO A 109 6.82 3.06 -6.16
CA PRO A 109 7.79 3.62 -7.10
C PRO A 109 7.66 5.16 -7.20
N PRO A 110 8.73 5.86 -7.60
CA PRO A 110 8.75 7.33 -7.74
C PRO A 110 7.56 7.93 -8.49
N HIS A 111 7.12 7.33 -9.60
CA HIS A 111 5.98 7.84 -10.38
C HIS A 111 4.71 7.92 -9.53
N ALA A 112 4.33 6.79 -8.94
CA ALA A 112 3.14 6.66 -8.10
C ALA A 112 3.18 7.62 -6.90
N LEU A 113 4.38 7.83 -6.37
CA LEU A 113 4.58 8.61 -5.17
C LEU A 113 4.58 10.12 -5.44
N PHE A 114 5.25 10.57 -6.49
CA PHE A 114 5.60 11.99 -6.63
C PHE A 114 5.11 12.66 -7.92
N ALA A 115 4.80 11.93 -9.00
CA ALA A 115 4.58 12.54 -10.31
C ALA A 115 3.43 13.55 -10.33
N ARG A 116 2.32 13.23 -9.63
CA ARG A 116 1.18 14.14 -9.54
C ARG A 116 1.45 15.30 -8.58
N PHE A 117 2.00 15.01 -7.40
CA PHE A 117 2.33 16.06 -6.43
C PHE A 117 3.32 17.09 -7.00
N LYS A 118 4.36 16.61 -7.68
CA LYS A 118 5.34 17.49 -8.33
C LYS A 118 4.72 18.35 -9.42
N ARG A 119 3.81 17.81 -10.25
CA ARG A 119 3.07 18.63 -11.23
C ARG A 119 2.29 19.76 -10.57
N VAL A 120 1.63 19.48 -9.44
CA VAL A 120 0.89 20.48 -8.66
C VAL A 120 1.84 21.55 -8.09
N ILE A 121 3.03 21.16 -7.61
CA ILE A 121 4.08 22.11 -7.19
C ILE A 121 4.54 22.97 -8.37
N MET A 122 4.87 22.37 -9.50
CA MET A 122 5.36 23.08 -10.69
C MET A 122 4.32 24.01 -11.32
N ALA A 123 3.03 23.67 -11.21
CA ALA A 123 1.92 24.52 -11.64
C ALA A 123 1.67 25.71 -10.69
N GLY A 124 2.35 25.79 -9.55
CA GLY A 124 2.11 26.81 -8.53
C GLY A 124 0.79 26.61 -7.76
N GLU A 125 0.16 25.44 -7.91
CA GLU A 125 -1.09 25.09 -7.21
C GLU A 125 -0.84 24.58 -5.79
N ALA A 126 0.38 24.14 -5.45
CA ALA A 126 0.75 23.76 -4.10
C ALA A 126 1.23 24.97 -3.29
N ASN A 127 0.32 25.61 -2.54
CA ASN A 127 0.73 26.62 -1.58
C ASN A 127 1.25 25.98 -0.27
N PRO A 128 2.24 26.58 0.42
CA PRO A 128 2.78 26.02 1.66
C PRO A 128 1.73 25.79 2.76
N PRO A 129 0.72 26.66 2.98
CA PRO A 129 -0.33 26.41 3.96
C PRO A 129 -1.13 25.12 3.74
N ASP A 130 -1.41 24.75 2.49
CA ASP A 130 -2.20 23.57 2.14
C ASP A 130 -1.39 22.29 2.25
N VAL A 131 -0.12 22.31 1.82
CA VAL A 131 0.83 21.24 2.08
C VAL A 131 1.01 21.03 3.60
N SER A 132 1.13 22.12 4.36
CA SER A 132 1.20 22.03 5.83
C SER A 132 -0.07 21.44 6.44
N PHE A 133 -1.23 21.76 5.87
CA PHE A 133 -2.52 21.23 6.33
C PHE A 133 -2.64 19.72 6.06
N TYR A 134 -2.17 19.23 4.92
CA TYR A 134 -2.08 17.77 4.65
C TYR A 134 -1.29 17.04 5.74
N PHE A 135 -0.13 17.57 6.12
CA PHE A 135 0.71 16.90 7.11
C PHE A 135 0.15 16.96 8.53
N VAL A 136 -0.47 18.08 8.90
CA VAL A 136 -1.19 18.16 10.18
C VAL A 136 -2.38 17.20 10.19
N HIS A 137 -3.11 17.09 9.07
CA HIS A 137 -4.20 16.14 8.93
C HIS A 137 -3.73 14.71 9.16
N TRP A 138 -2.63 14.31 8.52
CA TRP A 138 -2.06 12.98 8.73
C TRP A 138 -1.73 12.71 10.20
N LEU A 139 -1.14 13.68 10.90
CA LEU A 139 -0.84 13.53 12.33
C LEU A 139 -2.13 13.35 13.15
N THR A 140 -3.19 14.08 12.82
CA THR A 140 -4.49 13.96 13.51
C THR A 140 -5.20 12.64 13.19
N ASP A 141 -5.13 12.17 11.95
CA ASP A 141 -5.68 10.88 11.52
C ASP A 141 -5.00 9.73 12.29
N LEU A 142 -3.67 9.76 12.35
CA LEU A 142 -2.89 8.77 13.09
C LEU A 142 -3.18 8.78 14.60
N ALA A 143 -3.35 9.97 15.17
CA ALA A 143 -3.69 10.15 16.57
C ALA A 143 -5.09 9.61 16.90
N GLY A 144 -6.03 9.71 15.95
CA GLY A 144 -7.41 9.26 16.07
C GLY A 144 -7.67 7.79 15.71
N ALA A 145 -6.65 7.05 15.27
CA ALA A 145 -6.81 5.69 14.73
C ALA A 145 -7.17 4.60 15.76
N VAL A 146 -7.41 4.94 17.04
CA VAL A 146 -7.88 4.00 18.08
C VAL A 146 -9.35 4.26 18.41
N PRO A 147 -10.20 3.21 18.51
CA PRO A 147 -11.65 3.36 18.69
C PRO A 147 -12.08 4.10 19.97
N ASN A 148 -11.23 4.09 21.01
CA ASN A 148 -11.51 4.68 22.32
C ASN A 148 -10.35 5.58 22.77
N PRO A 149 -10.18 6.79 22.20
CA PRO A 149 -9.10 7.70 22.59
C PRO A 149 -9.43 8.43 23.90
N LEU A 150 -9.99 7.73 24.90
CA LEU A 150 -10.36 8.35 26.19
C LEU A 150 -9.13 8.94 26.90
N ASP A 151 -7.94 8.41 26.59
CA ASP A 151 -6.64 8.91 27.03
C ASP A 151 -5.92 9.78 25.97
N GLY A 152 -6.65 10.25 24.95
CA GLY A 152 -6.14 11.12 23.89
C GLY A 152 -5.43 10.36 22.76
N SER A 153 -4.26 10.85 22.33
CA SER A 153 -3.51 10.32 21.19
C SER A 153 -2.70 9.05 21.51
N GLU A 154 -3.29 8.10 22.23
CA GLU A 154 -2.61 6.89 22.72
C GLU A 154 -1.93 6.11 21.58
N ARG A 155 -2.59 6.00 20.42
CA ARG A 155 -2.02 5.34 19.25
C ARG A 155 -0.72 6.01 18.81
N LEU A 156 -0.69 7.34 18.76
CA LEU A 156 0.50 8.11 18.37
C LEU A 156 1.62 8.01 19.42
N VAL A 157 1.27 7.99 20.71
CA VAL A 157 2.24 8.06 21.82
C VAL A 157 2.79 6.69 22.22
N LEU A 158 1.93 5.67 22.32
CA LEU A 158 2.27 4.33 22.81
C LEU A 158 2.28 3.28 21.70
N GLY A 159 1.36 3.41 20.73
CA GLY A 159 1.12 2.36 19.73
C GLY A 159 1.91 2.53 18.42
N PHE A 160 2.47 3.71 18.16
CA PHE A 160 3.13 3.99 16.89
C PHE A 160 4.64 3.80 17.04
N PRO A 161 5.28 2.95 16.22
CA PRO A 161 6.71 2.72 16.34
C PRO A 161 7.46 4.04 16.14
N TYR A 162 8.33 4.39 17.11
CA TYR A 162 9.12 5.63 17.09
C TYR A 162 9.91 5.78 15.78
N GLN A 163 10.39 4.66 15.21
CA GLN A 163 11.10 4.63 13.94
C GLN A 163 10.23 5.17 12.79
N VAL A 164 8.94 4.81 12.75
CA VAL A 164 8.03 5.25 11.71
C VAL A 164 7.69 6.74 11.88
N LEU A 165 7.49 7.20 13.12
CA LEU A 165 7.32 8.63 13.41
C LEU A 165 8.57 9.44 13.03
N GLY A 166 9.76 8.93 13.34
CA GLY A 166 11.03 9.53 12.95
C GLY A 166 11.16 9.65 11.42
N SER A 167 10.91 8.56 10.69
CA SER A 167 10.89 8.57 9.22
C SER A 167 9.90 9.58 8.65
N PHE A 168 8.73 9.71 9.28
CA PHE A 168 7.74 10.71 8.90
C PHE A 168 8.26 12.13 9.06
N ILE A 169 8.80 12.49 10.22
CA ILE A 169 9.37 13.83 10.46
C ILE A 169 10.53 14.11 9.48
N THR A 170 11.44 13.16 9.29
CA THR A 170 12.59 13.32 8.39
C THR A 170 12.16 13.53 6.94
N SER A 171 11.11 12.85 6.50
CA SER A 171 10.65 12.92 5.10
C SER A 171 10.15 14.29 4.67
N PHE A 172 9.76 15.20 5.58
CA PHE A 172 9.39 16.58 5.23
C PHE A 172 10.52 17.35 4.54
N SER A 173 11.75 17.16 5.03
CA SER A 173 12.93 17.78 4.44
C SER A 173 13.13 17.30 3.00
N VAL A 174 12.82 16.02 2.74
CA VAL A 174 12.97 15.39 1.43
C VAL A 174 11.89 15.84 0.46
N LEU A 175 10.64 15.96 0.92
CA LEU A 175 9.53 16.44 0.08
C LEU A 175 9.73 17.88 -0.41
N SER A 176 10.38 18.73 0.39
CA SER A 176 10.72 20.09 -0.03
C SER A 176 11.68 20.12 -1.22
N ALA A 177 12.48 19.06 -1.42
CA ALA A 177 13.40 18.95 -2.56
C ALA A 177 12.69 18.65 -3.89
N LEU A 178 11.42 18.24 -3.90
CA LEU A 178 10.65 18.00 -5.14
C LEU A 178 10.52 19.25 -6.02
N ALA A 179 10.66 20.44 -5.44
CA ALA A 179 10.64 21.70 -6.17
C ALA A 179 11.87 21.88 -7.09
N THR A 180 13.00 21.25 -6.77
CA THR A 180 14.28 21.46 -7.47
C THR A 180 14.93 20.18 -8.00
N GLN A 181 14.53 19.00 -7.50
CA GLN A 181 15.08 17.70 -7.87
C GLN A 181 14.03 16.84 -8.58
N THR A 182 14.49 15.82 -9.32
CA THR A 182 13.61 14.79 -9.88
C THR A 182 12.97 13.92 -8.80
N GLU A 183 11.81 13.35 -9.11
CA GLU A 183 11.09 12.41 -8.26
C GLU A 183 11.97 11.23 -7.84
N THR A 184 12.78 10.73 -8.79
CA THR A 184 13.71 9.62 -8.53
C THR A 184 14.87 10.04 -7.65
N GLU A 185 15.47 11.22 -7.85
CA GLU A 185 16.54 11.75 -6.98
C GLU A 185 16.07 12.00 -5.55
N VAL A 186 14.87 12.55 -5.39
CA VAL A 186 14.24 12.76 -4.08
C VAL A 186 14.03 11.42 -3.37
N PHE A 187 13.49 10.42 -4.07
CA PHE A 187 13.28 9.10 -3.47
C PHE A 187 14.60 8.42 -3.10
N GLU A 188 15.60 8.49 -3.98
CA GLU A 188 16.91 7.91 -3.71
C GLU A 188 17.61 8.55 -2.52
N THR A 189 17.54 9.88 -2.42
CA THR A 189 18.10 10.63 -1.27
C THR A 189 17.43 10.20 0.04
N TYR A 190 16.11 9.99 0.03
CA TYR A 190 15.39 9.44 1.18
C TYR A 190 15.93 8.05 1.57
N LEU A 191 16.07 7.15 0.60
CA LEU A 191 16.58 5.78 0.83
C LEU A 191 18.00 5.77 1.38
N GLU A 192 18.89 6.59 0.81
CA GLU A 192 20.27 6.71 1.30
C GLU A 192 20.32 7.29 2.71
N SER A 193 19.48 8.28 3.03
CA SER A 193 19.38 8.84 4.39
C SER A 193 18.93 7.76 5.38
N TYR A 194 17.87 7.03 5.05
CA TYR A 194 17.36 5.94 5.88
C TYR A 194 18.44 4.88 6.13
N TRP A 195 19.21 4.51 5.10
CA TRP A 195 20.33 3.57 5.24
C TRP A 195 21.39 4.10 6.20
N ARG A 196 21.82 5.36 6.06
CA ARG A 196 22.83 5.98 6.94
C ARG A 196 22.35 6.02 8.39
N ASP A 197 21.08 6.30 8.64
CA ASP A 197 20.50 6.30 9.99
C ASP A 197 20.44 4.89 10.60
N ALA A 198 20.25 3.86 9.78
CA ALA A 198 20.25 2.46 10.21
C ALA A 198 21.67 1.89 10.40
N ALA A 199 22.65 2.41 9.67
CA ALA A 199 24.00 1.84 9.58
C ALA A 199 24.72 1.66 10.94
N PRO A 200 24.70 2.61 11.90
CA PRO A 200 25.36 2.41 13.20
C PRO A 200 24.76 1.27 14.02
N ARG A 201 23.43 1.09 13.95
CA ARG A 201 22.71 0.05 14.70
C ARG A 201 22.93 -1.34 14.10
N LEU A 202 22.95 -1.42 12.78
CA LEU A 202 23.05 -2.66 12.01
C LEU A 202 24.48 -2.98 11.56
N ARG A 203 25.47 -2.15 11.92
CA ARG A 203 26.88 -2.26 11.52
C ARG A 203 27.07 -2.30 9.99
N LEU A 204 26.28 -1.50 9.27
CA LEU A 204 26.35 -1.41 7.82
C LEU A 204 27.45 -0.45 7.39
N GLY A 205 27.96 -0.65 6.18
CA GLY A 205 28.85 0.31 5.51
C GLY A 205 28.08 1.49 4.89
N ALA A 206 28.75 2.16 3.95
CA ALA A 206 28.11 3.17 3.10
C ALA A 206 26.87 2.59 2.37
N PRO A 207 25.91 3.45 1.95
CA PRO A 207 24.78 3.00 1.13
C PRO A 207 25.25 2.15 -0.05
N PRO A 208 24.56 1.03 -0.34
CA PRO A 208 24.99 0.11 -1.39
C PRO A 208 24.92 0.79 -2.76
N SER A 209 25.73 0.28 -3.69
CA SER A 209 25.70 0.67 -5.11
C SER A 209 25.71 -0.58 -5.98
N GLY A 210 25.21 -0.46 -7.20
CA GLY A 210 25.06 -1.57 -8.13
C GLY A 210 23.61 -2.05 -8.28
N GLU A 211 23.43 -3.22 -8.89
CA GLU A 211 22.11 -3.69 -9.31
C GLU A 211 21.12 -3.93 -8.17
N HIS A 212 21.62 -4.30 -6.98
CA HIS A 212 20.81 -4.61 -5.80
C HIS A 212 20.52 -3.40 -4.90
N ALA A 213 21.18 -2.26 -5.12
CA ALA A 213 21.22 -1.15 -4.18
C ALA A 213 19.82 -0.65 -3.78
N ILE A 214 18.97 -0.39 -4.78
CA ILE A 214 17.63 0.17 -4.55
C ILE A 214 16.72 -0.86 -3.88
N ALA A 215 16.73 -2.11 -4.34
CA ALA A 215 15.92 -3.16 -3.72
C ALA A 215 16.30 -3.36 -2.25
N MET A 216 17.59 -3.43 -1.93
CA MET A 216 18.08 -3.58 -0.55
C MET A 216 17.68 -2.38 0.33
N MET A 217 17.91 -1.14 -0.12
CA MET A 217 17.54 0.04 0.67
C MET A 217 16.03 0.11 0.90
N ARG A 218 15.21 -0.23 -0.10
CA ARG A 218 13.75 -0.27 0.05
C ARG A 218 13.30 -1.36 1.02
N LEU A 219 13.81 -2.59 0.89
CA LEU A 219 13.47 -3.71 1.79
C LEU A 219 13.89 -3.44 3.24
N LEU A 220 15.05 -2.80 3.45
CA LEU A 220 15.49 -2.37 4.78
C LEU A 220 14.53 -1.34 5.40
N CYS A 221 14.03 -0.41 4.59
CA CYS A 221 13.03 0.57 4.99
C CYS A 221 11.68 -0.09 5.33
N GLN A 222 11.25 -1.07 4.53
CA GLN A 222 10.01 -1.83 4.73
C GLN A 222 10.00 -2.66 6.02
N ALA A 223 11.16 -3.18 6.45
CA ALA A 223 11.28 -4.00 7.65
C ALA A 223 11.04 -3.22 8.97
N GLN A 224 11.39 -1.92 9.01
CA GLN A 224 11.14 -0.93 10.09
C GLN A 224 11.71 -1.20 11.50
N SER A 225 11.92 -2.45 11.91
CA SER A 225 12.56 -2.81 13.20
C SER A 225 13.97 -3.35 12.98
N THR A 226 14.87 -3.17 13.96
CA THR A 226 16.26 -3.66 13.86
C THR A 226 16.31 -5.17 13.60
N GLU A 227 15.51 -5.95 14.33
CA GLU A 227 15.48 -7.42 14.22
C GLU A 227 14.96 -7.88 12.85
N ALA A 228 13.91 -7.24 12.34
CA ALA A 228 13.41 -7.51 10.99
C ALA A 228 14.43 -7.11 9.92
N GLN A 229 15.12 -5.98 10.10
CA GLN A 229 16.16 -5.49 9.19
C GLN A 229 17.34 -6.48 9.10
N GLU A 230 17.84 -6.96 10.23
CA GLU A 230 18.89 -7.99 10.27
C GLU A 230 18.45 -9.27 9.56
N SER A 231 17.22 -9.69 9.80
CA SER A 231 16.65 -10.90 9.19
C SER A 231 16.46 -10.76 7.68
N VAL A 232 16.05 -9.58 7.20
CA VAL A 232 15.94 -9.27 5.77
C VAL A 232 17.31 -9.28 5.10
N LEU A 233 18.34 -8.68 5.72
CA LEU A 233 19.70 -8.69 5.19
C LEU A 233 20.25 -10.13 5.10
N ALA A 234 20.10 -10.94 6.15
CA ALA A 234 20.51 -12.34 6.15
C ALA A 234 19.70 -13.21 5.17
N ALA A 235 18.43 -12.86 4.93
CA ALA A 235 17.59 -13.53 3.95
C ALA A 235 17.98 -13.18 2.51
N TRP A 236 18.39 -11.93 2.26
CA TRP A 236 18.85 -11.46 0.95
C TRP A 236 20.02 -12.30 0.43
N GLU A 237 21.01 -12.57 1.27
CA GLU A 237 22.18 -13.41 0.94
C GLU A 237 21.83 -14.85 0.53
N LYS A 238 20.62 -15.32 0.88
CA LYS A 238 20.12 -16.69 0.63
C LYS A 238 19.08 -16.75 -0.48
N LEU A 239 18.77 -15.61 -1.11
CA LEU A 239 17.82 -15.56 -2.22
C LEU A 239 18.33 -16.38 -3.41
N SER A 240 17.39 -16.88 -4.19
CA SER A 240 17.74 -17.43 -5.50
C SER A 240 18.09 -16.27 -6.43
N ALA A 241 19.00 -16.49 -7.39
CA ALA A 241 19.34 -15.48 -8.39
C ALA A 241 18.10 -14.97 -9.15
N ASP A 242 17.11 -15.84 -9.38
CA ASP A 242 15.85 -15.49 -10.04
C ASP A 242 14.93 -14.60 -9.20
N ASP A 243 14.91 -14.79 -7.87
CA ASP A 243 14.10 -13.95 -6.97
C ASP A 243 14.80 -12.61 -6.74
N GLU A 244 16.12 -12.64 -6.50
CA GLU A 244 16.95 -11.43 -6.39
C GLU A 244 16.78 -10.56 -7.64
N LYS A 245 16.94 -11.15 -8.83
CA LYS A 245 16.79 -10.43 -10.10
C LYS A 245 15.42 -9.75 -10.23
N VAL A 246 14.34 -10.45 -9.89
CA VAL A 246 12.98 -9.88 -9.97
C VAL A 246 12.82 -8.72 -8.99
N LEU A 247 13.27 -8.86 -7.74
CA LEU A 247 13.20 -7.79 -6.75
C LEU A 247 14.04 -6.58 -7.21
N CYS A 248 15.27 -6.80 -7.68
CA CYS A 248 16.14 -5.75 -8.23
C CYS A 248 15.50 -5.02 -9.42
N ASP A 249 14.95 -5.75 -10.39
CA ASP A 249 14.35 -5.17 -11.58
C ASP A 249 13.09 -4.35 -11.25
N GLU A 250 12.18 -4.90 -10.45
CA GLU A 250 10.88 -4.26 -10.20
C GLU A 250 10.95 -3.16 -9.14
N MET A 251 11.72 -3.35 -8.07
CA MET A 251 11.86 -2.31 -7.04
C MET A 251 12.72 -1.13 -7.50
N SER A 252 13.52 -1.28 -8.56
CA SER A 252 14.31 -0.19 -9.17
C SER A 252 13.59 0.51 -10.33
N ARG A 253 12.37 0.10 -10.68
CA ARG A 253 11.61 0.71 -11.79
C ARG A 253 10.91 1.97 -11.32
N THR A 254 11.22 3.10 -11.95
CA THR A 254 10.74 4.43 -11.52
C THR A 254 9.30 4.71 -11.92
N GLY A 255 8.89 4.20 -13.11
CA GLY A 255 7.64 4.56 -13.76
C GLY A 255 7.67 5.93 -14.43
N ILE A 256 8.83 6.59 -14.51
CA ILE A 256 8.98 7.93 -15.09
C ILE A 256 9.96 7.84 -16.25
N ALA A 257 9.56 8.37 -17.41
CA ALA A 257 10.44 8.41 -18.58
C ALA A 257 11.73 9.16 -18.27
N ASP A 258 12.85 8.67 -18.80
CA ASP A 258 14.19 9.23 -18.68
C ASP A 258 14.79 9.37 -17.26
N GLN A 259 14.04 9.00 -16.20
CA GLN A 259 14.57 8.96 -14.84
C GLN A 259 15.05 7.57 -14.45
N HIS A 260 16.18 7.52 -13.76
CA HIS A 260 16.78 6.30 -13.22
C HIS A 260 17.53 6.61 -11.93
N PHE A 261 17.64 5.61 -11.07
CA PHE A 261 18.41 5.73 -9.84
C PHE A 261 19.92 5.77 -10.13
N ARG A 262 20.64 6.68 -9.49
CA ARG A 262 22.10 6.83 -9.61
C ARG A 262 22.85 5.63 -9.03
N ALA A 263 22.37 5.09 -7.92
CA ALA A 263 22.97 3.96 -7.23
C ALA A 263 22.76 2.65 -8.01
N SER A 264 21.81 2.61 -8.96
CA SER A 264 21.61 1.44 -9.82
C SER A 264 22.51 1.52 -11.05
N ALA A 265 23.35 0.51 -11.25
CA ALA A 265 24.21 0.44 -12.42
C ALA A 265 23.44 0.28 -13.75
N GLN A 266 22.22 -0.26 -13.70
CA GLN A 266 21.44 -0.60 -14.87
C GLN A 266 20.12 0.19 -14.92
N LYS A 267 19.90 0.88 -16.05
CA LYS A 267 18.61 1.49 -16.34
C LYS A 267 17.54 0.41 -16.53
N ARG A 268 16.35 0.61 -15.96
CA ARG A 268 15.19 -0.29 -16.10
C ARG A 268 14.12 0.37 -16.99
N PRO A 269 14.32 0.43 -18.32
CA PRO A 269 13.36 1.08 -19.20
C PRO A 269 12.03 0.31 -19.25
N GLY A 270 10.98 1.03 -19.62
CA GLY A 270 9.62 0.50 -19.77
C GLY A 270 8.83 0.44 -18.45
N GLY A 271 7.52 0.30 -18.60
CA GLY A 271 6.55 0.19 -17.52
C GLY A 271 5.41 -0.77 -17.85
N PRO A 272 4.33 -0.77 -17.05
CA PRO A 272 4.18 0.06 -15.85
C PRO A 272 5.14 -0.34 -14.73
N ALA A 273 5.47 0.60 -13.83
CA ALA A 273 6.02 0.27 -12.52
C ALA A 273 4.95 -0.40 -11.66
N ILE A 274 5.35 -1.40 -10.86
CA ILE A 274 4.41 -2.17 -10.04
C ILE A 274 4.54 -1.72 -8.59
N LEU A 275 3.44 -1.24 -8.03
CA LEU A 275 3.24 -1.02 -6.61
C LEU A 275 2.61 -2.27 -6.01
N VAL A 276 3.31 -2.99 -5.13
CA VAL A 276 2.70 -4.07 -4.34
C VAL A 276 2.19 -3.46 -3.03
N TYR A 277 0.90 -3.16 -2.98
CA TYR A 277 0.29 -2.46 -1.86
C TYR A 277 0.08 -3.40 -0.66
N TYR A 278 0.58 -2.96 0.49
CA TYR A 278 0.88 -3.66 1.72
C TYR A 278 2.15 -4.54 1.73
N SER A 279 3.10 -4.35 0.81
CA SER A 279 4.39 -5.09 0.87
C SER A 279 5.15 -4.89 2.19
N PRO A 280 5.20 -3.69 2.81
CA PRO A 280 5.88 -3.51 4.09
C PRO A 280 5.21 -4.29 5.22
N GLN A 281 3.87 -4.39 5.20
CA GLN A 281 3.12 -5.17 6.18
C GLN A 281 3.43 -6.67 6.05
N LEU A 282 3.49 -7.20 4.82
CA LEU A 282 3.89 -8.59 4.55
C LEU A 282 5.32 -8.89 5.04
N VAL A 283 6.27 -7.98 4.78
CA VAL A 283 7.65 -8.15 5.24
C VAL A 283 7.70 -8.19 6.76
N ARG A 284 6.98 -7.29 7.43
CA ARG A 284 6.95 -7.22 8.90
C ARG A 284 6.25 -8.40 9.56
N SER A 285 5.14 -8.89 8.99
CA SER A 285 4.38 -10.01 9.56
C SER A 285 5.12 -11.35 9.51
N LEU A 286 6.01 -11.51 8.53
CA LEU A 286 6.82 -12.71 8.34
C LEU A 286 8.25 -12.58 8.88
N THR A 287 8.66 -11.42 9.37
CA THR A 287 9.99 -11.23 10.00
C THR A 287 9.86 -11.24 11.53
N PRO A 288 10.89 -11.72 12.25
CA PRO A 288 12.15 -12.27 11.75
C PRO A 288 12.07 -13.71 11.20
N ASP A 289 11.09 -14.48 11.66
CA ASP A 289 11.10 -15.96 11.57
C ASP A 289 11.14 -16.53 10.15
N SER A 290 10.55 -15.81 9.19
CA SER A 290 10.30 -16.27 7.81
C SER A 290 10.74 -15.24 6.77
N ALA A 291 11.77 -14.45 7.07
CA ALA A 291 12.26 -13.38 6.18
C ALA A 291 12.54 -13.86 4.74
N SER A 292 13.18 -15.02 4.56
CA SER A 292 13.44 -15.58 3.23
C SER A 292 12.16 -15.91 2.47
N GLN A 293 11.11 -16.37 3.15
CA GLN A 293 9.82 -16.64 2.53
C GLN A 293 9.10 -15.34 2.20
N ALA A 294 9.19 -14.31 3.04
CA ALA A 294 8.63 -13.00 2.76
C ALA A 294 9.16 -12.42 1.43
N LEU A 295 10.49 -12.46 1.25
CA LEU A 295 11.13 -11.98 0.02
C LEU A 295 10.76 -12.84 -1.20
N ALA A 296 10.67 -14.17 -1.04
CA ALA A 296 10.28 -15.07 -2.12
C ALA A 296 8.81 -14.89 -2.55
N ILE A 297 7.90 -14.67 -1.59
CA ILE A 297 6.49 -14.36 -1.86
C ILE A 297 6.39 -13.04 -2.62
N LEU A 298 7.08 -11.99 -2.14
CA LEU A 298 7.11 -10.69 -2.80
C LEU A 298 7.64 -10.78 -4.24
N ALA A 299 8.73 -11.53 -4.45
CA ALA A 299 9.28 -11.79 -5.78
C ALA A 299 8.27 -12.53 -6.70
N GLU A 300 7.51 -13.51 -6.18
CA GLU A 300 6.49 -14.19 -6.96
C GLU A 300 5.32 -13.29 -7.32
N VAL A 301 4.88 -12.41 -6.41
CA VAL A 301 3.85 -11.40 -6.70
C VAL A 301 4.31 -10.51 -7.86
N TYR A 302 5.50 -9.90 -7.75
CA TYR A 302 6.07 -9.08 -8.82
C TYR A 302 6.16 -9.81 -10.16
N ARG A 303 6.67 -11.04 -10.14
CA ARG A 303 6.84 -11.87 -11.34
C ARG A 303 5.52 -12.18 -12.03
N ARG A 304 4.45 -12.41 -11.27
CA ARG A 304 3.12 -12.70 -11.80
C ARG A 304 2.43 -11.45 -12.29
N SER A 305 2.56 -10.35 -11.55
CA SER A 305 2.09 -9.04 -11.97
C SER A 305 2.73 -8.61 -13.29
N ARG A 306 4.03 -8.85 -13.48
CA ARG A 306 4.71 -8.57 -14.76
C ARG A 306 4.16 -9.36 -15.95
N LYS A 307 3.52 -10.52 -15.72
CA LYS A 307 2.81 -11.24 -16.80
C LYS A 307 1.46 -10.62 -17.14
N LEU A 308 0.78 -10.05 -16.15
CA LEU A 308 -0.48 -9.30 -16.35
C LEU A 308 -0.22 -7.94 -17.02
N TRP A 309 0.93 -7.33 -16.74
CA TRP A 309 1.37 -6.09 -17.38
C TRP A 309 2.78 -6.23 -17.96
N PRO A 310 2.90 -6.76 -19.19
CA PRO A 310 4.18 -6.85 -19.89
C PRO A 310 4.85 -5.47 -20.03
N LEU A 311 6.19 -5.47 -20.11
CA LEU A 311 6.95 -4.23 -20.28
C LEU A 311 6.56 -3.54 -21.59
N THR A 312 6.12 -2.30 -21.46
CA THR A 312 5.77 -1.40 -22.56
C THR A 312 6.61 -0.14 -22.44
N PRO A 313 7.13 0.44 -23.54
CA PRO A 313 7.80 1.75 -23.49
C PRO A 313 6.92 2.80 -22.79
N LEU A 314 7.50 3.61 -21.88
CA LEU A 314 6.74 4.55 -21.05
C LEU A 314 6.08 5.66 -21.87
N GLU A 315 6.61 5.93 -23.07
CA GLU A 315 6.09 6.90 -24.03
C GLU A 315 4.78 6.43 -24.69
N ARG A 316 4.50 5.12 -24.63
CA ARG A 316 3.26 4.52 -25.14
C ARG A 316 2.20 4.33 -24.06
N LEU A 317 2.53 4.62 -22.80
CA LEU A 317 1.59 4.54 -21.70
C LEU A 317 1.09 5.94 -21.38
N ASP A 318 -0.23 6.06 -21.21
CA ASP A 318 -0.83 7.22 -20.57
C ASP A 318 -0.19 7.40 -19.20
N ASP A 319 -0.08 8.65 -18.74
CA ASP A 319 0.62 8.98 -17.51
C ASP A 319 0.07 8.20 -16.30
N ASP A 320 -1.26 8.14 -16.17
CA ASP A 320 -1.93 7.35 -15.15
C ASP A 320 -1.71 5.82 -15.26
N ALA A 321 -1.35 5.32 -16.45
CA ALA A 321 -1.09 3.90 -16.70
C ALA A 321 0.40 3.53 -16.52
N ARG A 322 1.26 4.48 -16.13
CA ARG A 322 2.69 4.23 -15.87
C ARG A 322 2.96 3.52 -14.56
N THR A 323 1.98 3.44 -13.67
CA THR A 323 2.00 2.61 -12.47
C THR A 323 0.74 1.77 -12.41
N VAL A 324 0.89 0.54 -11.93
CA VAL A 324 -0.23 -0.34 -11.57
C VAL A 324 -0.09 -0.79 -10.12
N THR A 325 -1.23 -1.01 -9.47
CA THR A 325 -1.31 -1.42 -8.07
C THR A 325 -1.69 -2.89 -7.98
N VAL A 326 -0.96 -3.64 -7.15
CA VAL A 326 -1.23 -5.03 -6.83
C VAL A 326 -1.49 -5.12 -5.34
N ARG A 327 -2.75 -5.30 -5.00
CA ARG A 327 -3.23 -5.36 -3.62
C ARG A 327 -3.03 -6.75 -3.04
N ILE A 328 -2.39 -6.83 -1.87
CA ILE A 328 -2.14 -8.09 -1.15
C ILE A 328 -2.85 -8.13 0.21
N ASP A 329 -4.04 -7.54 0.29
CA ASP A 329 -4.84 -7.38 1.51
C ASP A 329 -5.03 -8.67 2.33
N GLN A 330 -5.33 -9.79 1.67
CA GLN A 330 -5.62 -11.05 2.35
C GLN A 330 -4.38 -11.77 2.89
N ILE A 331 -3.18 -11.46 2.40
CA ILE A 331 -1.93 -12.17 2.76
C ILE A 331 -1.01 -11.33 3.65
N LYS A 332 -1.16 -9.99 3.68
CA LYS A 332 -0.24 -9.05 4.35
C LYS A 332 0.00 -9.33 5.85
N GLU A 333 -0.99 -9.87 6.55
CA GLU A 333 -0.95 -10.10 8.01
C GLU A 333 -0.92 -11.59 8.39
N LEU A 334 -0.94 -12.49 7.41
CA LEU A 334 -0.95 -13.92 7.68
C LEU A 334 0.43 -14.42 8.09
N LYS A 335 0.46 -15.39 9.00
CA LYS A 335 1.67 -16.14 9.31
C LYS A 335 1.98 -17.13 8.19
N LEU A 336 3.23 -17.59 8.12
CA LEU A 336 3.68 -18.48 7.04
C LEU A 336 2.87 -19.78 6.97
N GLU A 337 2.50 -20.34 8.14
CA GLU A 337 1.65 -21.52 8.27
C GLU A 337 0.26 -21.31 7.66
N ASP A 338 -0.37 -20.17 7.88
CA ASP A 338 -1.71 -19.86 7.36
C ASP A 338 -1.67 -19.66 5.85
N ILE A 339 -0.63 -19.01 5.33
CA ILE A 339 -0.39 -18.87 3.89
C ILE A 339 -0.22 -20.25 3.23
N ARG A 340 0.36 -21.22 3.94
CA ARG A 340 0.53 -22.60 3.46
C ARG A 340 -0.73 -23.44 3.60
N ALA A 341 -1.49 -23.25 4.67
CA ALA A 341 -2.66 -24.06 4.99
C ALA A 341 -3.70 -24.04 3.86
N VAL A 342 -3.85 -22.93 3.15
CA VAL A 342 -4.83 -22.79 2.06
C VAL A 342 -4.70 -23.89 1.00
N TYR A 343 -3.48 -24.36 0.72
CA TYR A 343 -3.25 -25.40 -0.30
C TYR A 343 -3.74 -26.78 0.15
N SER A 344 -3.76 -27.05 1.45
CA SER A 344 -4.30 -28.28 2.02
C SER A 344 -5.82 -28.32 1.93
N ASP A 345 -6.47 -27.16 1.90
CA ASP A 345 -7.92 -27.00 1.81
C ASP A 345 -8.43 -27.02 0.36
N GLY A 346 -7.56 -27.29 -0.62
CA GLY A 346 -7.88 -27.24 -2.05
C GLY A 346 -7.96 -25.81 -2.62
N ASN A 347 -7.64 -24.80 -1.82
CA ASN A 347 -7.56 -23.42 -2.24
C ASN A 347 -6.18 -23.06 -2.80
N SER A 348 -6.10 -21.90 -3.42
CA SER A 348 -4.87 -21.32 -3.94
C SER A 348 -4.87 -19.81 -3.83
N TRP A 349 -3.68 -19.23 -3.75
CA TRP A 349 -3.50 -17.80 -3.90
C TRP A 349 -3.52 -17.44 -5.38
N LEU A 350 -4.58 -16.75 -5.80
CA LEU A 350 -4.75 -16.26 -7.16
C LEU A 350 -4.42 -14.77 -7.21
N LEU A 351 -3.63 -14.38 -8.20
CA LEU A 351 -3.46 -12.99 -8.61
C LEU A 351 -4.32 -12.77 -9.86
N TYR A 352 -5.25 -11.83 -9.83
CA TYR A 352 -6.01 -11.48 -11.02
C TYR A 352 -6.26 -9.98 -11.15
N LYS A 353 -6.36 -9.57 -12.40
CA LYS A 353 -6.54 -8.19 -12.83
C LYS A 353 -8.01 -7.81 -12.69
N ARG A 354 -8.31 -6.87 -11.77
CA ARG A 354 -9.67 -6.31 -11.61
C ARG A 354 -9.98 -5.29 -12.71
N ASN A 355 -8.99 -4.47 -13.06
CA ASN A 355 -9.06 -3.49 -14.14
C ASN A 355 -7.66 -3.21 -14.71
N GLU A 356 -7.53 -2.27 -15.65
CA GLU A 356 -6.25 -1.96 -16.30
C GLU A 356 -5.15 -1.43 -15.34
N ARG A 357 -5.53 -0.93 -14.16
CA ARG A 357 -4.64 -0.30 -13.18
C ARG A 357 -4.45 -1.11 -11.90
N GLU A 358 -5.27 -2.13 -11.68
CA GLU A 358 -5.34 -2.84 -10.40
C GLU A 358 -5.45 -4.37 -10.55
N ALA A 359 -4.72 -5.09 -9.72
CA ALA A 359 -4.92 -6.51 -9.45
C ALA A 359 -4.97 -6.76 -7.95
N VAL A 360 -5.55 -7.90 -7.59
CA VAL A 360 -5.63 -8.37 -6.20
C VAL A 360 -5.06 -9.78 -6.07
N VAL A 361 -4.47 -10.05 -4.90
CA VAL A 361 -4.14 -11.41 -4.45
C VAL A 361 -5.20 -11.87 -3.47
N GLU A 362 -5.92 -12.92 -3.85
CA GLU A 362 -7.02 -13.48 -3.05
C GLU A 362 -6.92 -15.00 -2.98
N CYS A 363 -7.42 -15.57 -1.89
CA CYS A 363 -7.54 -17.00 -1.69
C CYS A 363 -8.87 -17.49 -2.27
N HIS A 364 -8.80 -18.42 -3.22
CA HIS A 364 -9.96 -19.03 -3.86
C HIS A 364 -9.70 -20.52 -4.13
N PRO A 365 -10.74 -21.35 -4.28
CA PRO A 365 -10.62 -22.67 -4.88
C PRO A 365 -9.84 -22.63 -6.20
N ILE A 366 -9.01 -23.64 -6.49
CA ILE A 366 -8.16 -23.61 -7.69
C ILE A 366 -8.95 -23.59 -9.00
N ASP A 367 -10.14 -24.18 -9.02
CA ASP A 367 -11.07 -24.21 -10.15
C ASP A 367 -11.73 -22.85 -10.44
N TYR A 368 -11.79 -21.94 -9.45
CA TYR A 368 -12.22 -20.56 -9.65
C TYR A 368 -11.37 -19.80 -10.67
N LEU A 369 -10.13 -20.24 -10.91
CA LEU A 369 -9.30 -19.69 -11.99
C LEU A 369 -9.95 -19.84 -13.37
N ALA A 370 -10.64 -20.96 -13.62
CA ALA A 370 -11.33 -21.20 -14.88
C ALA A 370 -12.55 -20.28 -15.03
N GLU A 371 -13.24 -19.98 -13.92
CA GLU A 371 -14.34 -19.01 -13.89
C GLU A 371 -13.83 -17.60 -14.23
N LEU A 372 -12.73 -17.16 -13.60
CA LEU A 372 -12.11 -15.87 -13.91
C LEU A 372 -11.76 -15.74 -15.40
N HIS A 373 -11.17 -16.78 -16.01
CA HIS A 373 -10.86 -16.78 -17.45
C HIS A 373 -12.12 -16.79 -18.31
N THR A 374 -13.17 -17.51 -17.91
CA THR A 374 -14.46 -17.53 -18.62
C THR A 374 -15.12 -16.16 -18.62
N ASN A 375 -14.97 -15.41 -17.52
CA ASN A 375 -15.44 -14.03 -17.39
C ASN A 375 -14.48 -12.99 -18.02
N GLY A 376 -13.43 -13.44 -18.72
CA GLY A 376 -12.48 -12.57 -19.43
C GLY A 376 -11.42 -11.90 -18.55
N HIS A 377 -11.34 -12.24 -17.26
CA HIS A 377 -10.30 -11.71 -16.37
C HIS A 377 -8.95 -12.38 -16.65
N GLN A 378 -7.89 -11.56 -16.64
CA GLN A 378 -6.52 -12.08 -16.67
C GLN A 378 -6.11 -12.50 -15.25
N ALA A 379 -5.86 -13.79 -15.05
CA ALA A 379 -5.59 -14.37 -13.74
C ALA A 379 -4.43 -15.38 -13.78
N ALA A 380 -3.70 -15.50 -12.68
CA ALA A 380 -2.59 -16.43 -12.53
C ALA A 380 -2.48 -16.96 -11.09
N VAL A 381 -2.15 -18.25 -10.95
CA VAL A 381 -1.80 -18.85 -9.65
C VAL A 381 -0.43 -18.35 -9.17
N LEU A 382 -0.34 -17.94 -7.91
CA LEU A 382 0.92 -17.63 -7.25
C LEU A 382 1.63 -18.93 -6.84
N LYS A 383 2.82 -19.17 -7.39
CA LYS A 383 3.64 -20.33 -7.03
C LYS A 383 4.57 -19.98 -5.86
N LEU A 384 3.99 -19.82 -4.67
CA LEU A 384 4.73 -19.41 -3.46
C LEU A 384 5.77 -20.46 -3.01
N TRP A 385 5.54 -21.75 -3.33
CA TRP A 385 6.39 -22.87 -2.93
C TRP A 385 7.08 -23.50 -4.13
N ARG A 386 8.07 -22.80 -4.71
CA ARG A 386 8.88 -23.39 -5.78
C ARG A 386 9.80 -24.45 -5.21
N LYS A 387 9.75 -25.67 -5.75
CA LYS A 387 10.85 -26.63 -5.56
C LYS A 387 12.10 -25.99 -6.17
N ARG A 388 13.11 -25.71 -5.35
CA ARG A 388 14.44 -25.35 -5.85
C ARG A 388 14.94 -26.56 -6.65
N THR A 389 14.84 -26.48 -7.98
CA THR A 389 15.47 -27.45 -8.87
C THR A 389 16.95 -27.40 -8.58
N GLY A 390 17.50 -28.53 -8.11
CA GLY A 390 18.72 -28.60 -7.32
C GLY A 390 19.86 -27.75 -7.85
N VAL A 391 20.30 -26.79 -7.04
CA VAL A 391 21.73 -26.59 -6.91
C VAL A 391 22.24 -27.92 -6.39
N ALA A 392 22.95 -28.66 -7.24
CA ALA A 392 23.66 -29.86 -6.81
C ALA A 392 24.66 -29.41 -5.74
N ILE A 393 24.23 -29.46 -4.48
CA ILE A 393 25.16 -29.41 -3.36
C ILE A 393 25.94 -30.71 -3.52
N GLY A 394 27.15 -30.59 -4.08
CA GLY A 394 28.12 -31.67 -4.05
C GLY A 394 28.38 -32.00 -2.59
N GLY A 395 27.63 -32.97 -2.08
CA GLY A 395 27.94 -33.61 -0.82
C GLY A 395 29.08 -34.59 -1.06
N PRO A 396 30.20 -34.49 -0.34
CA PRO A 396 31.10 -35.62 -0.22
C PRO A 396 30.41 -36.70 0.62
N ASP A 397 30.74 -37.94 0.30
CA ASP A 397 30.47 -39.17 1.04
C ASP A 397 30.03 -39.00 2.50
N SER A 398 28.92 -39.63 2.87
CA SER A 398 28.95 -40.70 3.88
C SER A 398 27.57 -41.25 4.18
N ALA A 399 27.39 -42.51 3.82
CA ALA A 399 26.50 -43.40 4.54
C ALA A 399 27.04 -43.59 5.97
N GLN A 400 26.23 -43.31 6.99
CA GLN A 400 26.27 -44.09 8.23
C GLN A 400 24.95 -43.93 9.00
N THR A 401 24.20 -45.02 8.96
CA THR A 401 23.23 -45.45 9.96
C THR A 401 23.86 -45.47 11.36
N SER A 402 23.16 -44.98 12.39
CA SER A 402 22.90 -45.70 13.66
C SER A 402 22.31 -44.83 14.78
N ARG A 403 21.21 -45.35 15.36
CA ARG A 403 20.76 -45.35 16.77
C ARG A 403 20.26 -44.09 17.48
N ARG A 404 18.96 -44.17 17.77
CA ARG A 404 18.24 -43.78 19.02
C ARG A 404 19.12 -43.71 20.27
N THR A 405 18.96 -42.62 21.03
CA THR A 405 18.65 -42.67 22.47
C THR A 405 17.76 -41.49 22.86
N SER A 406 16.71 -41.82 23.61
CA SER A 406 15.80 -40.93 24.33
C SER A 406 16.45 -40.42 25.62
N ALA A 407 16.29 -39.14 25.92
CA ALA A 407 16.36 -38.63 27.29
C ALA A 407 15.38 -37.47 27.45
N SER A 408 14.42 -37.71 28.32
CA SER A 408 13.41 -36.77 28.82
C SER A 408 14.07 -35.81 29.81
N ALA A 409 13.79 -34.51 29.69
CA ALA A 409 14.07 -33.53 30.73
C ALA A 409 12.91 -32.52 30.78
N THR A 410 12.02 -32.77 31.73
CA THR A 410 10.92 -31.92 32.17
C THR A 410 11.48 -30.65 32.81
N LEU A 411 11.20 -29.47 32.24
CA LEU A 411 11.38 -28.19 32.91
C LEU A 411 10.11 -27.36 32.77
N SER A 412 9.38 -27.31 33.88
CA SER A 412 8.25 -26.43 34.14
C SER A 412 8.74 -24.98 34.20
N ARG A 413 8.19 -24.11 33.33
CA ARG A 413 8.16 -22.66 33.53
C ARG A 413 6.74 -22.17 33.26
N GLY A 414 6.14 -21.60 34.31
CA GLY A 414 4.81 -21.01 34.27
C GLY A 414 4.75 -19.84 33.28
N SER A 415 3.78 -19.91 32.38
CA SER A 415 3.39 -18.81 31.50
C SER A 415 2.17 -18.13 32.11
N LEU A 416 2.32 -16.84 32.41
CA LEU A 416 1.21 -15.93 32.67
C LEU A 416 0.54 -15.63 31.32
N SER A 417 -0.63 -16.25 31.12
CA SER A 417 -1.52 -15.99 30.00
C SER A 417 -2.24 -14.65 30.24
N LEU A 418 -1.94 -13.66 29.41
CA LEU A 418 -2.80 -12.50 29.18
C LEU A 418 -3.72 -12.84 28.01
N ALA A 419 -4.97 -13.14 28.33
CA ALA A 419 -6.03 -13.38 27.37
C ALA A 419 -6.33 -12.10 26.57
N GLY A 420 -5.76 -12.01 25.37
CA GLY A 420 -6.18 -11.04 24.36
C GLY A 420 -7.31 -11.63 23.52
N HIS A 421 -8.50 -11.03 23.61
CA HIS A 421 -9.63 -11.34 22.74
C HIS A 421 -9.23 -11.12 21.27
N SER A 422 -9.31 -12.18 20.47
CA SER A 422 -9.22 -12.12 19.01
C SER A 422 -10.60 -11.76 18.46
N PRO A 423 -10.76 -10.71 17.65
CA PRO A 423 -12.03 -10.46 16.97
C PRO A 423 -12.24 -11.50 15.85
N ASP A 424 -13.44 -12.07 15.85
CA ASP A 424 -13.95 -13.09 14.94
C ASP A 424 -13.87 -12.64 13.46
N PRO A 425 -13.23 -13.41 12.55
CA PRO A 425 -13.14 -13.06 11.14
C PRO A 425 -14.39 -13.58 10.39
N SER A 426 -15.54 -12.94 10.61
CA SER A 426 -16.79 -13.28 9.91
C SER A 426 -17.06 -12.47 8.63
N TRP A 427 -16.10 -11.65 8.18
CA TRP A 427 -16.30 -10.66 7.12
C TRP A 427 -16.12 -11.15 5.67
N SER A 428 -15.88 -12.44 5.43
CA SER A 428 -15.56 -12.98 4.08
C SER A 428 -16.60 -13.95 3.50
N ARG A 429 -17.89 -13.79 3.83
CA ARG A 429 -18.97 -14.52 3.13
C ARG A 429 -19.75 -13.59 2.19
N LEU A 430 -19.50 -13.74 0.89
CA LEU A 430 -20.47 -13.34 -0.13
C LEU A 430 -21.77 -14.16 0.05
N PRO A 431 -22.97 -13.57 -0.15
CA PRO A 431 -24.21 -14.34 -0.11
C PRO A 431 -24.30 -15.21 -1.36
N THR A 432 -24.30 -16.53 -1.16
CA THR A 432 -24.65 -17.51 -2.19
C THR A 432 -26.17 -17.67 -2.26
N GLY A 433 -26.74 -17.40 -3.44
CA GLY A 433 -28.01 -17.97 -3.90
C GLY A 433 -29.27 -17.16 -3.62
N VAL A 434 -29.82 -16.53 -4.66
CA VAL A 434 -31.27 -16.35 -4.79
C VAL A 434 -31.77 -17.42 -5.76
N ALA A 435 -32.62 -18.30 -5.23
CA ALA A 435 -33.29 -19.35 -5.98
C ALA A 435 -34.28 -18.77 -7.00
N ARG A 436 -34.34 -19.44 -8.15
CA ARG A 436 -35.40 -19.33 -9.15
C ARG A 436 -36.73 -19.83 -8.56
N GLU A 437 -37.74 -18.98 -8.60
CA GLU A 437 -39.15 -19.33 -8.83
C GLU A 437 -39.65 -18.31 -9.89
N GLY A 438 -40.23 -18.65 -11.04
CA GLY A 438 -41.12 -19.76 -11.34
C GLY A 438 -42.57 -19.28 -11.27
N GLY A 439 -43.04 -18.48 -12.23
CA GLY A 439 -44.44 -18.05 -12.31
C GLY A 439 -44.78 -17.29 -13.59
N GLU A 440 -45.46 -17.99 -14.51
CA GLU A 440 -45.99 -17.49 -15.79
C GLU A 440 -47.22 -16.57 -15.66
N ALA A 441 -47.35 -15.70 -16.67
CA ALA A 441 -48.56 -15.19 -17.33
C ALA A 441 -49.52 -14.22 -16.59
N ALA A 442 -49.64 -12.99 -17.12
CA ALA A 442 -50.73 -12.62 -18.05
C ALA A 442 -50.72 -11.12 -18.45
N ALA A 443 -50.86 -10.89 -19.76
CA ALA A 443 -51.61 -9.83 -20.45
C ALA A 443 -51.45 -8.33 -20.06
N GLU A 444 -50.85 -7.59 -21.01
CA GLU A 444 -51.14 -6.18 -21.40
C GLU A 444 -52.64 -5.95 -21.78
N PRO A 445 -53.16 -4.71 -22.06
CA PRO A 445 -52.46 -3.41 -22.23
C PRO A 445 -53.20 -2.13 -21.70
N ALA A 446 -52.51 -0.99 -21.90
CA ALA A 446 -53.01 0.32 -22.36
C ALA A 446 -53.40 1.46 -21.39
N GLU A 447 -53.00 2.66 -21.85
CA GLU A 447 -53.55 4.02 -21.69
C GLU A 447 -53.13 4.95 -20.52
N ALA A 448 -52.29 5.93 -20.92
CA ALA A 448 -52.60 7.37 -20.99
C ALA A 448 -52.58 8.28 -19.74
N ALA A 449 -51.83 9.39 -19.95
CA ALA A 449 -52.13 10.79 -19.61
C ALA A 449 -51.64 11.42 -18.28
N ALA A 450 -50.79 12.43 -18.49
CA ALA A 450 -50.90 13.82 -18.01
C ALA A 450 -50.44 14.23 -16.60
N GLU A 451 -49.46 15.16 -16.63
CA GLU A 451 -49.36 16.44 -15.89
C GLU A 451 -49.55 16.48 -14.37
N ALA A 452 -48.44 16.78 -13.67
CA ALA A 452 -48.24 18.05 -12.93
C ALA A 452 -46.75 18.26 -12.63
#